data_AF-A0A5J4VI41-F1
#
_entry.id   AF-A0A5J4VI41-F1
#
_cell.length_a   1.000
_cell.length_b   1.000
_cell.length_c   1.000
_cell.angle_alpha   90.00
_cell.angle_beta   90.00
_cell.angle_gamma   90.00
#
_symmetry.space_group_name_H-M   'P 1'
#
loop_
_entity.id
_entity.type
_entity.pdbx_description
1 polymer ?
#
loop_
_entity_poly.entity_id
_entity_poly.type
_entity_poly.pdbx_seq_one_letter_code
_entity_poly.pdbx_strand_id
1 'polypeptide(L)'
;MTEAQHKIEKEGSISMTVYSQPFVEDIKTQFSRHAALLKLPNSSDDQKLKELQNLVHLAFGFELSQLHEIVTQSIAIETVYKLMLDTENPKIRSLCGAVLHVVQQRGTETEQIADWRTLLSPIVSFLFV
;
A
#
# COMPACT_ATOMS: atom_id res chain seq x y z
N MET A 1 66.45 10.69 35.39
CA MET A 1 67.33 10.27 34.27
C MET A 1 66.79 8.92 33.83
N THR A 2 66.16 8.71 32.69
CA THR A 2 66.28 9.37 31.38
C THR A 2 65.00 9.08 30.59
N GLU A 3 64.55 10.05 29.79
CA GLU A 3 63.51 9.89 28.77
C GLU A 3 63.94 8.91 27.66
N ALA A 4 62.99 8.18 27.08
CA ALA A 4 63.04 7.76 25.68
C ALA A 4 61.61 7.52 25.15
N GLN A 5 61.33 8.11 23.99
CA GLN A 5 60.04 8.24 23.32
C GLN A 5 59.69 7.03 22.43
N HIS A 6 58.38 6.95 22.14
CA HIS A 6 57.75 6.53 20.86
C HIS A 6 57.72 5.04 20.46
N LYS A 7 56.50 4.49 20.38
CA LYS A 7 55.79 4.29 19.10
C LYS A 7 54.30 3.98 19.35
N ILE A 8 53.43 4.84 18.85
CA ILE A 8 51.98 4.65 18.81
C ILE A 8 51.70 3.69 17.65
N GLU A 9 51.19 2.49 17.94
CA GLU A 9 50.58 1.63 16.92
C GLU A 9 49.05 1.76 17.02
N LYS A 10 48.48 2.39 15.98
CA LYS A 10 47.05 2.45 15.71
C LYS A 10 46.51 1.03 15.55
N GLU A 11 45.82 0.51 16.55
CA GLU A 11 44.88 -0.58 16.31
C GLU A 11 43.64 0.02 15.64
N GLY A 12 43.49 -0.36 14.37
CA GLY A 12 42.46 0.14 13.49
C GLY A 12 41.08 -0.07 14.09
N SER A 13 40.32 1.02 14.19
CA SER A 13 38.88 0.97 14.35
C SER A 13 38.31 0.11 13.22
N ILE A 14 37.96 -1.13 13.55
CA ILE A 14 37.15 -1.99 12.71
C ILE A 14 35.83 -1.23 12.55
N SER A 15 35.68 -0.58 11.38
CA SER A 15 34.42 0.00 10.97
C SER A 15 33.46 -1.17 10.81
N MET A 16 32.71 -1.44 11.88
CA MET A 16 31.56 -2.33 11.85
C MET A 16 30.58 -1.71 10.89
N THR A 17 30.67 -2.10 9.63
CA THR A 17 29.67 -1.81 8.62
C THR A 17 28.44 -2.57 9.10
N VAL A 18 27.56 -1.88 9.83
CA VAL A 18 26.23 -2.36 10.15
C VAL A 18 25.57 -2.58 8.81
N TYR A 19 25.53 -3.83 8.35
CA TYR A 19 24.63 -4.24 7.29
C TYR A 19 23.22 -4.07 7.86
N SER A 20 22.67 -2.86 7.74
CA SER A 20 21.24 -2.66 7.87
C SER A 20 20.60 -3.53 6.80
N GLN A 21 19.78 -4.50 7.23
CA GLN A 21 18.87 -5.17 6.31
C GLN A 21 18.15 -4.09 5.51
N PRO A 22 17.95 -4.27 4.19
CA PRO A 22 17.19 -3.32 3.40
C PRO A 22 15.86 -3.09 4.12
N PHE A 23 15.57 -1.83 4.42
CA PHE A 23 14.31 -1.43 5.04
C PHE A 23 13.21 -1.84 4.07
N VAL A 24 12.58 -3.00 4.31
CA VAL A 24 11.40 -3.43 3.55
C VAL A 24 10.32 -2.45 3.95
N GLU A 25 10.05 -1.48 3.08
CA GLU A 25 9.04 -0.46 3.27
C GLU A 25 7.70 -1.16 3.53
N ASP A 26 7.03 -0.82 4.63
CA ASP A 26 5.76 -1.44 4.99
C ASP A 26 4.70 -1.16 3.92
N ILE A 27 3.75 -2.08 3.78
CA ILE A 27 2.77 -2.03 2.68
C ILE A 27 1.94 -0.74 2.70
N LYS A 28 1.57 -0.25 3.89
CA LYS A 28 0.82 1.00 4.05
C LYS A 28 1.65 2.18 3.55
N THR A 29 2.94 2.25 3.87
CA THR A 29 3.83 3.30 3.35
C THR A 29 3.96 3.22 1.82
N GLN A 30 4.03 2.02 1.24
CA GLN A 30 4.01 1.86 -0.22
C GLN A 30 2.71 2.37 -0.86
N PHE A 31 1.55 2.01 -0.29
CA PHE A 31 0.25 2.56 -0.73
C PHE A 31 0.23 4.09 -0.64
N SER A 32 0.73 4.64 0.47
CA SER A 32 0.78 6.08 0.72
C SER A 32 1.67 6.81 -0.28
N ARG A 33 2.81 6.21 -0.62
CA ARG A 33 3.74 6.76 -1.61
C ARG A 33 3.10 6.85 -2.99
N HIS A 34 2.52 5.76 -3.48
CA HIS A 34 1.87 5.74 -4.80
C HIS A 34 0.66 6.68 -4.84
N ALA A 35 -0.12 6.76 -3.76
CA ALA A 35 -1.18 7.73 -3.63
C ALA A 35 -0.67 9.18 -3.64
N ALA A 36 0.39 9.50 -2.91
CA ALA A 36 0.97 10.84 -2.90
C ALA A 36 1.41 11.30 -4.29
N LEU A 37 1.95 10.39 -5.11
CA LEU A 37 2.34 10.67 -6.50
C LEU A 37 1.13 11.01 -7.39
N LEU A 38 -0.06 10.44 -7.14
CA LEU A 38 -1.29 10.78 -7.85
C LEU A 38 -1.80 12.20 -7.55
N LYS A 39 -1.44 12.77 -6.39
CA LYS A 39 -1.84 14.13 -6.00
C LYS A 39 -0.94 15.22 -6.59
N LEU A 40 0.14 14.85 -7.28
CA LEU A 40 1.05 15.83 -7.87
C LEU A 40 0.33 16.62 -8.97
N PRO A 41 0.33 17.97 -8.90
CA PRO A 41 -0.50 18.83 -9.75
C PRO A 41 -0.16 18.74 -11.25
N ASN A 42 1.05 18.30 -11.59
CA ASN A 42 1.53 18.19 -12.97
C ASN A 42 1.81 16.73 -13.38
N SER A 43 1.21 15.76 -12.70
CA SER A 43 1.36 14.35 -13.09
C SER A 43 0.68 14.10 -14.43
N SER A 44 1.41 13.50 -15.37
CA SER A 44 0.85 13.11 -16.66
C SER A 44 -0.12 11.94 -16.49
N ASP A 45 -1.01 11.75 -17.45
CA ASP A 45 -1.93 10.62 -17.43
C ASP A 45 -1.18 9.28 -17.44
N ASP A 46 -0.07 9.16 -18.19
CA ASP A 46 0.77 7.96 -18.18
C ASP A 46 1.39 7.68 -16.81
N GLN A 47 1.81 8.73 -16.09
CA GLN A 47 2.30 8.59 -14.71
C GLN A 47 1.17 8.12 -13.79
N LYS A 48 -0.01 8.74 -13.87
CA LYS A 48 -1.18 8.33 -13.07
C LYS A 48 -1.57 6.88 -13.33
N LEU A 49 -1.58 6.46 -14.60
CA LEU A 49 -1.87 5.08 -14.99
C LEU A 49 -0.85 4.11 -14.36
N LYS A 50 0.44 4.45 -14.39
CA LYS A 50 1.49 3.65 -13.78
C LYS A 50 1.31 3.55 -12.25
N GLU A 51 1.05 4.66 -11.58
CA GLU A 51 0.87 4.64 -10.12
C GLU A 51 -0.41 3.90 -9.71
N LEU A 52 -1.49 4.00 -10.48
CA LEU A 52 -2.69 3.18 -10.26
C LEU A 52 -2.43 1.70 -10.48
N GLN A 53 -1.66 1.31 -11.51
CA GLN A 53 -1.26 -0.09 -11.72
C GLN A 53 -0.42 -0.62 -10.56
N ASN A 54 0.50 0.19 -10.01
CA ASN A 54 1.26 -0.17 -8.82
C ASN A 54 0.33 -0.39 -7.62
N LEU A 55 -0.66 0.48 -7.41
CA LEU A 55 -1.65 0.30 -6.35
C LEU A 55 -2.49 -0.97 -6.53
N VAL A 56 -2.89 -1.31 -7.76
CA VAL A 56 -3.57 -2.59 -8.05
C VAL A 56 -2.68 -3.78 -7.67
N HIS A 57 -1.40 -3.75 -8.07
CA HIS A 57 -0.45 -4.81 -7.74
C HIS A 57 -0.29 -4.98 -6.22
N LEU A 58 -0.13 -3.89 -5.48
CA LEU A 58 -0.05 -3.93 -4.02
C LEU A 58 -1.36 -4.43 -3.39
N ALA A 59 -2.52 -4.07 -3.95
CA ALA A 59 -3.83 -4.52 -3.50
C ALA A 59 -4.00 -6.05 -3.62
N PHE A 60 -3.37 -6.68 -4.61
CA PHE A 60 -3.34 -8.14 -4.70
C PHE A 60 -2.36 -8.80 -3.72
N GLY A 61 -1.33 -8.08 -3.26
CA GLY A 61 -0.21 -8.65 -2.51
C GLY A 61 -0.27 -8.50 -0.99
N PHE A 62 -1.12 -7.62 -0.44
CA PHE A 62 -1.16 -7.38 1.01
C PHE A 62 -1.81 -8.54 1.79
N GLU A 63 -1.47 -8.70 3.07
CA GLU A 63 -2.11 -9.64 3.99
C GLU A 63 -3.40 -9.05 4.58
N LEU A 64 -4.43 -9.86 4.83
CA LEU A 64 -5.71 -9.36 5.37
C LEU A 64 -5.55 -8.60 6.70
N SER A 65 -4.56 -8.97 7.52
CA SER A 65 -4.16 -8.27 8.76
C SER A 65 -3.81 -6.79 8.52
N GLN A 66 -3.33 -6.45 7.32
CA GLN A 66 -2.91 -5.12 6.90
C GLN A 66 -4.05 -4.30 6.27
N LEU A 67 -5.22 -4.90 6.03
CA LEU A 67 -6.35 -4.22 5.37
C LEU A 67 -6.74 -2.95 6.13
N HIS A 68 -6.89 -3.05 7.46
CA HIS A 68 -7.36 -1.93 8.27
C HIS A 68 -6.43 -0.72 8.16
N GLU A 69 -5.12 -0.92 8.25
CA GLU A 69 -4.14 0.17 8.11
C GLU A 69 -4.11 0.75 6.69
N ILE A 70 -4.24 -0.09 5.65
CA ILE A 70 -4.31 0.38 4.26
C ILE A 70 -5.54 1.26 4.08
N VAL A 71 -6.71 0.80 4.49
CA VAL A 71 -7.97 1.53 4.28
C VAL A 71 -8.03 2.82 5.10
N THR A 72 -7.56 2.79 6.36
CA THR A 72 -7.76 3.91 7.29
C THR A 72 -6.57 4.86 7.41
N GLN A 73 -5.35 4.45 7.03
CA GLN A 73 -4.13 5.23 7.31
C GLN A 73 -3.28 5.55 6.07
N SER A 74 -3.48 4.87 4.94
CA SER A 74 -2.55 5.02 3.78
C SER A 74 -2.83 6.18 2.83
N ILE A 75 -3.81 7.05 3.11
CA ILE A 75 -4.36 8.10 2.22
C ILE A 75 -4.80 7.65 0.81
N ALA A 76 -4.61 6.37 0.46
CA ALA A 76 -4.76 5.88 -0.90
C ALA A 76 -6.22 5.83 -1.33
N ILE A 77 -7.11 5.35 -0.45
CA ILE A 77 -8.53 5.23 -0.75
C ILE A 77 -9.15 6.60 -1.05
N GLU A 78 -8.91 7.59 -0.20
CA GLU A 78 -9.39 8.96 -0.41
C GLU A 78 -8.83 9.55 -1.71
N THR A 79 -7.53 9.39 -1.95
CA THR A 79 -6.86 9.94 -3.12
C THR A 79 -7.38 9.33 -4.43
N VAL A 80 -7.51 8.00 -4.46
CA VAL A 80 -8.01 7.27 -5.63
C VAL A 80 -9.47 7.61 -5.89
N TYR A 81 -10.29 7.67 -4.83
CA TYR A 81 -11.70 8.06 -4.95
C TYR A 81 -11.85 9.47 -5.50
N LYS A 82 -11.06 10.43 -4.99
CA LYS A 82 -11.06 11.81 -5.51
C LYS A 82 -10.61 11.86 -6.97
N LEU A 83 -9.51 11.20 -7.32
CA LEU A 83 -9.03 11.14 -8.71
C LEU A 83 -10.05 10.54 -9.67
N MET A 84 -10.80 9.52 -9.22
CA MET A 84 -11.87 8.90 -10.01
C MET A 84 -12.97 9.90 -10.40
N LEU A 85 -13.31 10.81 -9.49
CA LEU A 85 -14.32 11.85 -9.71
C LEU A 85 -13.78 13.02 -10.54
N ASP A 86 -12.52 13.39 -10.33
CA ASP A 86 -11.92 14.58 -10.94
C ASP A 86 -11.39 14.32 -12.38
N THR A 87 -11.10 13.07 -12.75
CA THR A 87 -10.49 12.76 -14.06
C THR A 87 -11.50 12.69 -15.21
N GLU A 88 -11.17 13.30 -16.34
CA GLU A 88 -11.88 13.12 -17.61
C GLU A 88 -11.45 11.85 -18.34
N ASN A 89 -10.27 11.29 -18.03
CA ASN A 89 -9.72 10.13 -18.71
C ASN A 89 -10.43 8.83 -18.25
N PRO A 90 -11.17 8.13 -19.13
CA PRO A 90 -11.94 6.95 -18.76
C PRO A 90 -11.05 5.77 -18.33
N LYS A 91 -9.80 5.69 -18.79
CA LYS A 91 -8.86 4.63 -18.39
C LYS A 91 -8.40 4.83 -16.95
N ILE A 92 -8.06 6.06 -16.58
CA ILE A 92 -7.70 6.43 -15.20
C ILE A 92 -8.89 6.13 -14.28
N ARG A 93 -10.10 6.58 -14.66
CA ARG A 93 -11.32 6.30 -13.90
C ARG A 93 -11.55 4.81 -13.68
N SER A 94 -11.37 4.00 -14.72
CA SER A 94 -11.51 2.54 -14.65
C SER A 94 -10.49 1.91 -13.70
N LEU A 95 -9.23 2.35 -13.75
CA LEU A 95 -8.19 1.85 -12.85
C LEU A 95 -8.39 2.31 -11.40
N CYS A 96 -8.89 3.52 -11.16
CA CYS A 96 -9.31 3.93 -9.82
C CYS A 96 -10.37 2.98 -9.27
N GLY A 97 -11.40 2.69 -10.08
CA GLY A 97 -12.41 1.70 -9.73
C GLY A 97 -11.81 0.34 -9.43
N ALA A 98 -10.87 -0.14 -10.25
CA ALA A 98 -10.19 -1.41 -10.03
C ALA A 98 -9.43 -1.46 -8.69
N VAL A 99 -8.69 -0.40 -8.32
CA VAL A 99 -8.01 -0.33 -7.02
C VAL A 99 -9.02 -0.44 -5.88
N LEU A 100 -10.10 0.33 -5.92
CA LEU A 100 -11.14 0.32 -4.89
C LEU A 100 -11.81 -1.06 -4.78
N HIS A 101 -12.16 -1.66 -5.93
CA HIS A 101 -12.78 -2.97 -5.98
C HIS A 101 -11.88 -4.07 -5.43
N VAL A 102 -10.60 -4.11 -5.81
CA VAL A 102 -9.67 -5.14 -5.30
C VAL A 102 -9.50 -4.98 -3.79
N VAL A 103 -9.24 -3.77 -3.29
CA VAL A 103 -9.10 -3.56 -1.83
C VAL A 103 -10.35 -3.99 -1.07
N GLN A 104 -11.54 -3.64 -1.56
CA GLN A 104 -12.79 -4.06 -0.93
C GLN A 104 -12.96 -5.58 -0.98
N GLN A 105 -12.69 -6.21 -2.13
CA GLN A 105 -12.79 -7.65 -2.30
C GLN A 105 -11.87 -8.38 -1.33
N ARG A 106 -10.60 -7.97 -1.23
CA ARG A 106 -9.66 -8.53 -0.24
C ARG A 106 -10.20 -8.41 1.18
N GLY A 107 -10.89 -7.32 1.52
CA GLY A 107 -11.51 -7.16 2.83
C GLY A 107 -12.71 -8.04 3.10
N THR A 108 -13.32 -8.60 2.05
CA THR A 108 -14.43 -9.55 2.14
C THR A 108 -14.00 -11.00 1.94
N GLU A 109 -12.75 -11.24 1.54
CA GLU A 109 -12.11 -12.55 1.47
C GLU A 109 -11.88 -13.04 2.91
N THR A 110 -12.92 -13.56 3.53
CA THR A 110 -12.76 -14.39 4.71
C THR A 110 -12.32 -15.77 4.22
N GLU A 111 -11.39 -16.42 4.92
CA GLU A 111 -11.10 -17.85 4.73
C GLU A 111 -12.30 -18.73 5.14
N GLN A 112 -13.43 -18.11 5.50
CA GLN A 112 -14.64 -18.75 5.94
C GLN A 112 -15.61 -18.89 4.76
N ILE A 113 -16.23 -20.06 4.65
CA ILE A 113 -17.33 -20.28 3.71
C ILE A 113 -18.48 -19.34 4.10
N ALA A 114 -18.81 -18.40 3.22
CA ALA A 114 -19.93 -17.49 3.43
C ALA A 114 -21.24 -18.30 3.51
N ASP A 115 -21.95 -18.19 4.63
CA ASP A 115 -23.28 -18.77 4.79
C ASP A 115 -24.33 -17.91 4.05
N TRP A 116 -24.38 -18.08 2.74
CA TRP A 116 -25.31 -17.37 1.85
C TRP A 116 -26.77 -17.60 2.23
N ARG A 117 -27.09 -18.75 2.85
CA ARG A 117 -28.45 -19.05 3.29
C ARG A 117 -28.86 -18.07 4.38
N THR A 118 -28.02 -17.88 5.40
CA THR A 118 -28.30 -16.94 6.48
C THR A 118 -28.29 -15.48 5.98
N LEU A 119 -27.35 -15.14 5.10
CA LEU A 119 -27.24 -13.79 4.52
C LEU A 119 -28.43 -13.40 3.65
N LEU A 120 -28.94 -14.31 2.81
CA LEU A 120 -30.01 -14.01 1.85
C LEU A 120 -31.42 -14.31 2.38
N SER A 121 -31.54 -15.06 3.48
CA SER A 121 -32.83 -15.41 4.10
C SER A 121 -33.75 -14.20 4.30
N PRO A 122 -33.29 -13.03 4.80
CA PRO A 122 -34.14 -11.86 4.97
C PRO A 122 -34.68 -11.30 3.65
N ILE A 123 -33.84 -11.29 2.60
CA ILE A 123 -34.20 -10.75 1.28
C ILE A 123 -35.19 -11.69 0.58
N VAL A 124 -34.95 -13.00 0.63
CA VAL A 124 -35.86 -14.01 0.07
C VAL A 124 -37.22 -13.96 0.80
N SER A 125 -37.21 -13.81 2.12
CA SER A 125 -38.44 -13.67 2.91
C SER A 125 -39.19 -12.39 2.56
N PHE A 126 -38.48 -11.28 2.29
CA PHE A 126 -39.12 -10.04 1.89
C PHE A 126 -39.70 -10.07 0.46
N LEU A 127 -39.10 -10.83 -0.45
CA LEU A 127 -39.49 -10.86 -1.87
C LEU A 127 -40.48 -11.97 -2.23
N PHE A 128 -40.53 -13.07 -1.46
CA PHE A 128 -41.26 -14.28 -1.83
C PHE A 128 -42.18 -14.83 -0.72
N VAL A 129 -42.40 -14.07 0.35
CA VAL A 129 -43.40 -14.36 1.39
C VAL A 129 -44.44 -13.24 1.42
#